data_AF-A0A8K1D8S9-F1
#
_entry.id   AF-A0A8K1D8S9-F1
#
_cell.length_a   1.000
_cell.length_b   1.000
_cell.length_c   1.000
_cell.angle_alpha   90.00
_cell.angle_beta   90.00
_cell.angle_gamma   90.00
#
_symmetry.space_group_name_H-M   'P 1'
#
loop_
_entity.id
_entity.type
_entity.pdbx_description
1 polymer ?
#
loop_
_entity_poly.entity_id
_entity_poly.type
_entity_poly.pdbx_seq_one_letter_code
_entity_poly.pdbx_strand_id
1 'polypeptide(L)' 'QFHSKSPAMKILYLLFSLLFVALQVSPGLSSPRREMFFCKGGSCHFGGCPFHLIKVGKCFGFRSCCK' A
#
# COMPACT_ATOMS: atom_id res chain seq x y z
N GLN A 1 20.63 28.62 15.69
CA GLN A 1 20.67 28.34 17.13
C GLN A 1 19.28 27.88 17.58
N PHE A 2 19.03 26.57 17.59
CA PHE A 2 17.75 26.00 18.06
C PHE A 2 17.93 25.58 19.51
N HIS A 3 17.80 26.56 20.41
CA HIS A 3 17.82 26.32 21.85
C HIS A 3 16.40 25.89 22.26
N SER A 4 16.11 24.59 22.24
CA SER A 4 14.85 24.03 22.75
C SER A 4 15.13 23.15 23.97
N LYS A 5 14.91 23.78 25.12
CA LYS A 5 14.56 23.25 26.44
C LYS A 5 13.71 21.95 26.32
N SER A 6 14.01 20.95 27.16
CA SER A 6 13.24 19.71 27.43
C SER A 6 13.59 18.45 26.58
N PRO A 7 14.01 17.33 27.23
CA PRO A 7 14.41 16.08 26.55
C PRO A 7 13.25 15.35 25.84
N ALA A 8 12.00 15.76 26.07
CA ALA A 8 10.81 15.13 25.53
C ALA A 8 10.64 15.32 24.00
N MET A 9 11.05 16.48 23.47
CA MET A 9 10.82 16.80 22.05
C MET A 9 11.62 15.88 21.13
N LYS A 10 12.90 15.65 21.46
CA LYS A 10 13.84 14.87 20.63
C LYS A 10 13.40 13.40 20.51
N ILE A 11 12.83 12.84 21.57
CA ILE A 11 12.37 11.46 21.61
C ILE A 11 11.15 11.26 20.70
N LEU A 12 10.22 12.21 20.69
CA LEU A 12 9.04 12.15 19.83
C LEU A 12 9.43 12.15 18.34
N TYR A 13 10.42 12.96 17.95
CA TYR A 13 10.95 12.96 16.58
C TYR A 13 11.64 11.65 16.19
N LEU A 14 12.40 11.04 17.12
CA LEU A 14 13.05 9.75 16.87
C LEU A 14 12.02 8.62 16.71
N LEU A 15 11.01 8.57 17.57
CA LEU A 15 9.91 7.61 17.48
C LEU A 15 9.13 7.76 16.16
N PHE A 16 8.81 8.99 15.76
CA PHE A 16 8.12 9.26 14.51
C PHE A 16 8.94 8.85 13.29
N SER A 17 10.26 9.10 13.31
CA SER A 17 11.18 8.68 12.24
C SER A 17 11.22 7.15 12.11
N LEU A 18 11.30 6.43 13.23
CA LEU A 18 11.27 4.95 13.27
C LEU A 18 9.93 4.39 12.78
N LEU A 19 8.80 4.98 13.20
CA LEU A 19 7.46 4.62 12.75
C LEU A 19 7.30 4.81 11.24
N PHE A 20 7.77 5.93 10.70
CA PHE A 20 7.68 6.22 9.27
C PHE A 20 8.56 5.27 8.45
N VAL A 21 9.78 4.98 8.93
CA VAL A 21 10.64 3.96 8.33
C VAL A 21 9.92 2.60 8.35
N ALA A 22 9.40 2.16 9.50
CA ALA A 22 8.66 0.89 9.64
C ALA A 22 7.43 0.79 8.72
N LEU A 23 6.69 1.90 8.52
CA LEU A 23 5.56 1.97 7.61
C LEU A 23 5.99 1.85 6.14
N GLN A 24 7.13 2.46 5.75
CA GLN A 24 7.63 2.38 4.38
C GLN A 24 8.21 1.00 4.04
N VAL A 25 8.81 0.28 5.01
CA VAL A 25 9.23 -1.13 4.82
C VAL A 25 8.07 -2.13 4.88
N SER A 26 6.86 -1.68 5.20
CA SER A 26 5.64 -2.45 5.03
C SER A 26 5.01 -2.07 3.68
N PRO A 27 5.30 -2.77 2.56
CA PRO A 27 4.75 -2.46 1.24
C PRO A 27 3.25 -2.80 1.12
N GLY A 28 2.49 -2.64 2.20
CA GLY A 28 1.27 -3.40 2.47
C GLY A 28 -0.01 -2.60 2.64
N LEU A 29 0.01 -1.26 2.61
CA LEU A 29 -1.22 -0.52 2.94
C LEU A 29 -1.87 0.27 1.79
N SER A 30 -1.17 0.56 0.69
CA SER A 30 -1.79 1.30 -0.43
C SER A 30 -1.05 1.14 -1.77
N SER A 31 -0.47 -0.03 -2.04
CA SER A 31 0.27 -0.24 -3.28
C SER A 31 -0.47 -1.16 -4.25
N PRO A 32 -1.06 -0.64 -5.34
CA PRO A 32 -1.51 -1.43 -6.50
C PRO A 32 -0.40 -2.33 -7.09
N ARG A 33 0.85 -2.17 -6.66
CA ARG A 33 1.99 -3.01 -7.04
C ARG A 33 1.89 -4.46 -6.53
N ARG A 34 1.21 -4.72 -5.41
CA ARG A 34 0.92 -6.11 -4.98
C ARG A 34 -0.19 -6.74 -5.83
N GLU A 35 -1.15 -5.95 -6.32
CA GLU A 35 -2.19 -6.44 -7.22
C GLU A 35 -1.60 -6.93 -8.56
N MET A 36 -0.53 -6.28 -9.04
CA MET A 36 0.21 -6.70 -10.25
C MET A 36 0.87 -8.09 -10.13
N PHE A 37 1.20 -8.57 -8.93
CA PHE A 37 1.79 -9.92 -8.77
C PHE A 37 0.75 -11.05 -8.85
N PHE A 38 -0.46 -10.82 -8.33
CA PHE A 38 -1.53 -11.84 -8.37
C PHE A 38 -2.24 -11.87 -9.72
N CYS A 39 -2.43 -10.70 -10.34
CA CYS A 39 -3.08 -10.57 -11.63
C CYS A 39 -2.00 -10.55 -12.73
N LYS A 40 -1.43 -11.73 -13.05
CA LYS A 40 -0.31 -11.96 -14.00
C LYS A 40 -0.53 -11.36 -15.40
N GLY A 41 -0.40 -10.03 -15.52
CA GLY A 41 -0.65 -9.28 -16.75
C GLY A 41 -2.13 -8.99 -17.03
N GLY A 42 -2.99 -9.02 -16.01
CA GLY A 42 -4.40 -8.60 -16.10
C GLY A 42 -4.65 -7.27 -15.38
N SER A 43 -5.86 -6.73 -15.52
CA SER A 43 -6.31 -5.53 -14.82
C SER A 43 -7.30 -5.86 -13.70
N CYS A 44 -7.13 -5.24 -12.54
CA CYS A 44 -8.03 -5.42 -11.40
C CYS A 44 -9.20 -4.43 -11.48
N HIS A 45 -10.42 -4.95 -11.69
CA HIS A 45 -11.65 -4.16 -11.73
C HIS A 45 -12.50 -4.41 -10.49
N PHE A 46 -13.20 -3.38 -10.01
CA PHE A 46 -14.08 -3.51 -8.86
C PHE A 46 -15.39 -4.21 -9.24
N GLY A 47 -15.80 -5.21 -8.46
CA GLY A 47 -17.02 -5.98 -8.72
C GLY A 47 -16.84 -7.04 -9.83
N GLY A 48 -16.79 -6.60 -11.09
CA GLY A 48 -16.79 -7.49 -12.26
C GLY A 48 -15.85 -7.04 -13.37
N CYS A 49 -15.69 -7.88 -14.38
CA CYS A 49 -14.91 -7.55 -15.56
C CYS A 49 -15.76 -6.81 -16.60
N PRO A 50 -15.17 -5.87 -17.36
CA PRO A 50 -15.79 -5.30 -18.55
C PRO A 50 -16.22 -6.40 -19.54
N PHE A 51 -17.24 -6.16 -20.36
CA PHE A 51 -17.78 -7.13 -21.33
C PHE A 51 -16.74 -7.70 -22.32
N HIS A 52 -15.65 -6.96 -22.57
CA HIS A 52 -14.58 -7.36 -23.47
C HIS A 52 -13.43 -8.11 -22.78
N LEU A 53 -13.49 -8.32 -21.46
CA LEU A 53 -12.47 -9.02 -20.67
C LEU A 53 -13.11 -10.18 -19.92
N ILE A 54 -12.37 -11.28 -19.76
CA ILE A 54 -12.80 -12.44 -18.99
C ILE A 54 -12.24 -12.38 -17.58
N LYS A 55 -13.03 -12.86 -16.62
CA LYS A 55 -12.57 -13.00 -15.23
C LYS A 55 -11.62 -14.18 -15.11
N VAL A 56 -10.35 -13.87 -14.87
CA VAL A 56 -9.27 -14.87 -14.74
C VAL A 56 -8.83 -15.08 -13.29
N GLY A 57 -9.33 -14.26 -12.36
CA GLY A 57 -9.04 -14.43 -10.93
C GLY A 57 -9.68 -13.36 -10.05
N LYS A 58 -9.11 -13.19 -8.85
CA LYS A 58 -9.47 -12.13 -7.90
C LYS A 58 -8.21 -11.37 -7.49
N CYS A 59 -8.35 -10.06 -7.34
CA CYS A 59 -7.35 -9.21 -6.70
C CYS A 59 -7.72 -9.04 -5.22
N PHE A 60 -7.06 -8.11 -4.50
CA PHE A 60 -7.32 -7.95 -3.08
C PHE A 60 -8.74 -7.39 -2.82
N GLY A 61 -9.43 -7.94 -1.82
CA GLY A 61 -10.80 -7.54 -1.46
C GLY A 61 -11.86 -7.98 -2.47
N PHE A 62 -12.69 -7.04 -2.93
CA PHE A 62 -13.82 -7.27 -3.85
C PHE A 62 -13.48 -7.00 -5.33
N ARG A 63 -12.19 -6.90 -5.66
CA ARG A 63 -11.72 -6.67 -7.03
C ARG A 63 -11.56 -7.99 -7.78
N SER A 64 -12.06 -8.04 -9.01
CA SER A 64 -11.90 -9.15 -9.94
C SER A 64 -10.69 -8.89 -10.85
N CYS A 65 -9.88 -9.92 -11.10
CA CYS A 65 -8.78 -9.86 -12.06
C CYS A 65 -9.32 -10.21 -13.46
N CYS A 66 -9.12 -9.32 -14.42
CA CYS A 66 -9.69 -9.36 -15.76
C CYS A 66 -8.58 -9.36 -16.81
N LYS A 67 -8.69 -10.22 -17.83
CA LYS A 67 -7.75 -10.32 -18.94
C LYS A 67 -8.49 -10.59 -20.24
#